data_AF-A0A4U0XIS8-F1
#
_entry.id   AF-A0A4U0XIS8-F1
#
_cell.length_a   1.000
_cell.length_b   1.000
_cell.length_c   1.000
_cell.angle_alpha   90.00
_cell.angle_beta   90.00
_cell.angle_gamma   90.00
#
_symmetry.space_group_name_H-M   'P 1'
#
loop_
_entity.id
_entity.type
_entity.pdbx_description
1 polymer ?
#
loop_
_entity_poly.entity_id
_entity_poly.type
_entity_poly.pdbx_seq_one_letter_code
_entity_poly.pdbx_strand_id
1 'polypeptide(L)'
;LSWYFLTLFGLQPVYNFILGSNNAASQVQQQMAQANMGAGMMGPEADPDKLFLSEAENLEVVEHHCILDGIEERLLASLGA
;
A
#
# COMPACT_ATOMS: atom_id res chain seq x y z
N LEU A 1 26.80 -10.81 -24.04
CA LEU A 1 25.97 -9.80 -23.33
C LEU A 1 24.51 -10.25 -23.16
N SER A 2 23.87 -10.85 -24.19
CA SER A 2 22.45 -11.28 -24.14
C SER A 2 22.11 -12.27 -23.02
N TRP A 3 22.95 -13.27 -22.80
CA TRP A 3 22.74 -14.30 -21.77
C TRP A 3 22.61 -13.72 -20.36
N TYR A 4 23.45 -12.73 -20.04
CA TYR A 4 23.45 -12.05 -18.74
C TYR A 4 22.15 -11.27 -18.50
N PHE A 5 21.66 -10.53 -19.50
CA PHE A 5 20.38 -9.80 -19.40
C PHE A 5 19.18 -10.73 -19.24
N LEU A 6 19.16 -11.88 -19.92
CA LEU A 6 18.11 -12.88 -19.76
C LEU A 6 18.05 -13.43 -18.34
N THR A 7 19.22 -13.72 -17.75
CA THR A 7 19.29 -14.23 -16.37
C THR A 7 18.91 -13.19 -15.32
N LEU A 8 19.14 -11.89 -15.56
CA LEU A 8 18.76 -10.84 -14.61
C LEU A 8 17.25 -10.65 -14.45
N PHE A 9 16.46 -10.83 -15.52
CA PHE A 9 15.00 -10.70 -15.44
C PHE A 9 14.30 -12.02 -15.16
N GLY A 10 14.81 -13.14 -15.68
CA GLY A 10 14.12 -14.43 -15.63
C GLY A 10 14.21 -15.19 -14.31
N LEU A 11 15.08 -14.80 -13.39
CA LEU A 11 15.34 -15.56 -12.14
C LEU A 11 14.46 -15.17 -10.95
N GLN A 12 13.61 -14.15 -11.07
CA GLN A 12 12.70 -13.72 -10.00
C GLN A 12 11.80 -14.85 -9.43
N PRO A 13 11.18 -15.71 -10.26
CA PRO A 13 10.38 -16.83 -9.75
C PRO A 13 11.20 -17.83 -8.94
N VAL A 14 12.47 -18.03 -9.32
CA VAL A 14 13.40 -18.92 -8.62
C VAL A 14 13.79 -18.33 -7.26
N TYR A 15 14.07 -17.03 -7.19
CA TYR A 15 14.36 -16.36 -5.92
C TYR A 15 13.16 -16.33 -4.99
N ASN A 16 11.96 -16.09 -5.51
CA ASN A 16 10.73 -16.15 -4.72
C ASN A 16 10.44 -17.55 -4.17
N PHE A 17 10.74 -18.60 -4.95
CA PHE A 17 10.57 -19.96 -4.49
C PHE A 17 11.55 -20.32 -3.35
N ILE A 18 12.81 -19.88 -3.44
CA ILE A 18 13.85 -20.24 -2.46
C ILE A 18 13.82 -19.34 -1.22
N LEU A 19 13.60 -18.02 -1.40
CA LEU A 19 13.75 -17.00 -0.35
C LEU A 19 12.41 -16.44 0.16
N GLY A 20 11.28 -16.85 -0.43
CA GLY A 20 9.97 -16.29 -0.14
C GLY A 20 9.74 -14.93 -0.81
N SER A 21 8.53 -14.37 -0.63
CA SER A 21 8.04 -13.19 -1.36
C SER A 21 8.64 -11.85 -0.94
N ASN A 22 9.31 -11.75 0.22
CA ASN A 22 9.88 -10.50 0.74
C ASN A 22 11.42 -10.46 0.65
N ASN A 23 11.99 -11.13 -0.36
CA ASN A 23 13.44 -11.22 -0.52
C ASN A 23 14.04 -9.92 -1.10
N ALA A 24 15.30 -9.64 -0.77
CA ALA A 24 16.01 -8.44 -1.24
C ALA A 24 16.15 -8.39 -2.78
N ALA A 25 16.19 -9.54 -3.46
CA ALA A 25 16.26 -9.60 -4.92
C ALA A 25 15.00 -9.05 -5.60
N SER A 26 13.83 -9.24 -4.99
CA SER A 26 12.55 -8.70 -5.46
C SER A 26 12.49 -7.19 -5.29
N GLN A 27 13.06 -6.65 -4.20
CA GLN A 27 13.16 -5.20 -3.98
C GLN A 27 14.07 -4.52 -5.01
N VAL A 28 15.22 -5.13 -5.34
CA VAL A 28 16.15 -4.59 -6.35
C VAL A 28 15.51 -4.56 -7.75
N GLN A 29 14.78 -5.62 -8.11
CA GLN A 29 14.07 -5.66 -9.40
C GLN A 29 12.93 -4.65 -9.44
N GLN A 30 12.17 -4.50 -8.34
CA GLN A 30 11.09 -3.52 -8.25
C GLN A 30 11.64 -2.09 -8.34
N GLN A 31 12.77 -1.81 -7.70
CA GLN A 31 13.44 -0.52 -7.79
C GLN A 31 13.97 -0.25 -9.21
N MET A 32 14.48 -1.27 -9.91
CA MET A 32 14.96 -1.13 -11.29
C MET A 32 13.83 -1.05 -12.32
N ALA A 33 12.73 -1.78 -12.12
CA ALA A 33 11.50 -1.65 -12.90
C ALA A 33 10.87 -0.26 -12.70
N GLN A 34 10.92 0.26 -11.47
CA GLN A 34 10.49 1.60 -11.14
C GLN A 34 11.46 2.67 -11.67
N ALA A 35 12.74 2.37 -11.84
CA ALA A 35 13.68 3.27 -12.54
C ALA A 35 13.44 3.28 -14.06
N ASN A 36 13.09 2.14 -14.66
CA ASN A 36 12.82 2.03 -16.09
C ASN A 36 11.43 2.59 -16.47
N MET A 37 10.45 2.51 -15.57
CA MET A 37 9.14 3.18 -15.67
C MET A 37 9.14 4.60 -15.08
N GLY A 38 10.20 4.97 -14.34
CA GLY A 38 10.32 6.20 -13.58
C GLY A 38 10.83 7.40 -14.37
N ALA A 39 11.22 7.21 -15.63
CA ALA A 39 11.45 8.33 -16.54
C ALA A 39 10.12 9.01 -16.98
N GLY A 40 8.95 8.47 -16.63
CA GLY A 40 7.66 9.05 -17.03
C GLY A 40 6.51 8.98 -16.03
N MET A 41 6.64 8.26 -14.90
CA MET A 41 5.50 8.05 -13.97
C MET A 41 5.84 8.14 -12.48
N MET A 42 7.05 8.59 -12.11
CA MET A 42 7.27 9.08 -10.76
C MET A 42 6.81 10.54 -10.74
N GLY A 43 5.51 10.73 -10.55
CA GLY A 43 4.95 12.03 -10.23
C GLY A 43 5.80 12.64 -9.10
N PRO A 44 6.16 13.94 -9.20
CA PRO A 44 6.98 14.60 -8.19
C PRO A 44 6.40 14.30 -6.82
N GLU A 45 7.29 13.92 -5.88
CA GLU A 45 7.04 13.70 -4.47
C GLU A 45 5.75 14.43 -4.07
N ALA A 46 4.69 13.66 -3.82
CA ALA A 46 3.39 14.24 -3.50
C ALA A 46 3.60 15.18 -2.32
N ASP A 47 3.53 16.48 -2.64
CA ASP A 47 3.81 17.58 -1.72
C ASP A 47 3.03 17.32 -0.42
N PRO A 48 3.71 17.21 0.74
CA PRO A 48 3.06 16.83 1.99
C PRO A 48 1.90 17.76 2.33
N ASP A 49 1.99 19.03 1.95
CA ASP A 49 0.93 20.01 2.17
C ASP A 49 -0.33 19.65 1.36
N LYS A 50 -0.17 19.18 0.11
CA LYS A 50 -1.31 18.75 -0.72
C LYS A 50 -1.93 17.46 -0.21
N LEU A 51 -1.11 16.54 0.29
CA LEU A 51 -1.60 15.30 0.91
C LEU A 51 -2.44 15.61 2.15
N PHE A 52 -1.95 16.47 3.04
CA PHE A 52 -2.68 16.83 4.26
C PHE A 52 -3.95 17.62 3.98
N LEU A 53 -3.93 18.52 2.98
CA LEU A 53 -5.14 19.21 2.55
C LEU A 53 -6.18 18.25 1.99
N SER A 54 -5.77 17.29 1.15
CA SER A 54 -6.69 16.30 0.61
C SER A 54 -7.32 15.40 1.69
N GLU A 55 -6.57 15.06 2.73
CA GLU A 55 -7.09 14.28 3.86
C GLU A 55 -8.07 15.11 4.71
N ALA A 56 -7.78 16.40 4.90
CA ALA A 56 -8.67 17.31 5.63
C ALA A 56 -10.01 17.52 4.91
N GLU A 57 -10.00 17.72 3.59
CA GLU A 57 -11.21 17.81 2.76
C GLU A 57 -12.03 16.53 2.81
N ASN A 58 -11.37 15.36 2.76
CA ASN A 58 -12.04 14.07 2.89
C ASN A 58 -12.71 13.92 4.27
N LEU A 59 -12.03 14.35 5.34
CA LEU A 59 -12.54 14.25 6.71
C LEU A 59 -13.74 15.17 6.96
N GLU A 60 -13.82 16.32 6.29
CA GLU A 60 -14.98 17.24 6.38
C GLU A 60 -16.29 16.60 5.88
N VAL A 61 -16.18 15.66 4.94
CA VAL A 61 -17.34 14.97 4.34
C VAL A 61 -17.79 13.75 5.18
N VAL A 62 -16.98 13.30 6.15
CA VAL A 62 -17.30 12.11 6.94
C VAL A 62 -18.41 12.41 7.96
N GLU A 63 -19.46 11.59 7.96
CA GLU A 63 -20.51 11.65 8.98
C GLU A 63 -19.98 11.23 10.35
N HIS A 64 -20.26 12.04 11.36
CA HIS A 64 -19.88 11.74 12.74
C HIS A 64 -20.70 10.55 13.28
N HIS A 65 -20.04 9.41 13.47
CA HIS A 65 -20.65 8.22 14.05
C HIS A 65 -20.26 8.05 15.53
N CYS A 66 -21.22 8.30 16.43
CA CYS A 66 -21.04 8.08 17.86
C CYS A 66 -21.47 6.66 18.26
N ILE A 67 -20.54 5.86 18.78
CA ILE A 67 -20.81 4.47 19.20
C ILE A 67 -21.58 4.41 20.53
N LEU A 68 -21.60 5.52 21.28
CA LEU A 68 -22.31 5.63 22.56
C LEU A 68 -23.82 5.84 22.35
N ASP A 69 -24.25 6.23 21.14
CA ASP A 69 -25.66 6.38 20.82
C ASP A 69 -26.36 5.02 20.89
N GLY A 70 -27.45 4.95 21.66
CA GLY A 70 -28.19 3.70 21.88
C GLY A 70 -27.41 2.61 22.61
N ILE A 71 -26.33 2.96 23.33
CA ILE A 71 -25.52 1.96 24.05
C ILE A 71 -26.33 1.24 25.13
N GLU A 72 -27.24 1.95 25.81
CA GLU A 72 -28.09 1.40 26.86
C GLU A 72 -29.03 0.34 26.29
N GLU A 73 -29.65 0.60 25.14
CA GLU A 73 -30.51 -0.34 24.43
C GLU A 73 -29.73 -1.57 23.93
N ARG A 74 -28.54 -1.35 23.35
CA ARG A 74 -27.65 -2.42 22.90
C ARG A 74 -27.15 -3.29 24.05
N LEU A 75 -26.86 -2.67 25.19
CA LEU A 75 -26.40 -3.35 26.40
C LEU A 75 -27.54 -4.14 27.04
N LEU A 76 -28.73 -3.55 27.15
CA LEU A 76 -29.91 -4.25 27.65
C LEU A 76 -30.33 -5.41 26.73
N ALA A 77 -30.21 -5.27 25.41
CA ALA A 77 -30.46 -6.35 24.47
C ALA A 77 -29.41 -7.49 24.54
N SER A 78 -28.17 -7.19 24.90
CA SER A 78 -27.11 -8.21 25.01
C SER A 78 -27.12 -8.95 26.34
N LEU A 79 -27.61 -8.33 27.43
CA LEU A 79 -27.70 -8.92 28.76
C LEU A 79 -29.12 -9.43 29.10
N GLY A 80 -30.15 -8.95 28.42
CA GLY A 80 -31.54 -9.37 28.57
C GLY A 80 -31.89 -10.52 27.64
N ALA A 81 -31.32 -11.70 27.90
CA ALA A 81 -31.80 -13.01 27.45
C ALA A 81 -31.96 -13.92 28.66
#